data_AF-A0A8C0XTL1-F1
#
_entry.id   AF-A0A8C0XTL1-F1
#
_cell.length_a   1.000
_cell.length_b   1.000
_cell.length_c   1.000
_cell.angle_alpha   90.00
_cell.angle_beta   90.00
_cell.angle_gamma   90.00
#
_symmetry.space_group_name_H-M   'P 1'
#
loop_
_entity.id
_entity.type
_entity.pdbx_description
1 polymer ?
#
loop_
_entity_poly.entity_id
_entity_poly.type
_entity_poly.pdbx_seq_one_letter_code
_entity_poly.pdbx_strand_id
1 'polypeptide(L)'
;CKLIVYSAIIWGEVCSLGLTGVSLESESGGLSAVPVLNLLYEVLQLQRRAQRALHELETQQLKSGSDLEHLQHSTYRLKDQLEHTRRENSGLHEGERQLQLKIKTLQNCLKSEKEEVQKLQSIISSRATQYNHDTKRKERECTKLKERLNQLLMDKRDKKLSIEISNHVGRSDGKRGLWKTGKMEARHEGEMYRALLSDYETRQRSLMMENSELKKVLQHMKEDMITILSPKKPCVKTEPADDSLEQAVSEGEEEAGDRSREGLEQSCEQAREQLTNSIRLQWRKLKSHMERLDSQASLVACQEREGDEVMSRKEREEEMQRMRLELQQCKEFIHMQQQLLQQQLSSPCDEETAALLNDCYTLEEKERLKEEWRLFNEQKRNFERERKNFTEAAIRLGHERKTFEEDRAAWLKTQFLNMTPFVDRKRPALSEPHSALSVGEPAPLKMPSTADLYRTLHLIPDSRYVPQIIQKWKFCHEFTLTSFQPFTQVIYLITR
;
A
#
# COMPACT_ATOMS: atom_id res chain seq x y z
N CYS A 1 -46.92 -66.65 82.51
CA CYS A 1 -46.08 -65.47 82.25
C CYS A 1 -45.83 -65.20 80.76
N LYS A 2 -45.24 -66.12 79.96
CA LYS A 2 -44.96 -65.87 78.53
C LYS A 2 -46.19 -65.50 77.69
N LEU A 3 -47.33 -66.19 77.85
CA LEU A 3 -48.56 -65.86 77.11
C LEU A 3 -49.09 -64.44 77.39
N ILE A 4 -48.95 -63.96 78.62
CA ILE A 4 -49.40 -62.61 79.04
C ILE A 4 -48.52 -61.54 78.40
N VAL A 5 -47.22 -61.81 78.28
CA VAL A 5 -46.29 -60.92 77.60
C VAL A 5 -46.57 -60.88 76.09
N TYR A 6 -46.81 -62.03 75.46
CA TYR A 6 -47.20 -62.08 74.05
C TYR A 6 -48.54 -61.41 73.78
N SER A 7 -49.55 -61.60 74.64
CA SER A 7 -50.83 -60.90 74.47
C SER A 7 -50.68 -59.41 74.65
N ALA A 8 -49.87 -58.94 75.63
CA ALA A 8 -49.62 -57.52 75.83
C ALA A 8 -48.86 -56.87 74.66
N ILE A 9 -47.91 -57.58 74.03
CA ILE A 9 -47.19 -57.10 72.85
C ILE A 9 -48.15 -56.96 71.66
N ILE A 10 -48.94 -57.99 71.38
CA ILE A 10 -49.93 -57.97 70.29
C ILE A 10 -50.96 -56.86 70.52
N TRP A 11 -51.42 -56.66 71.77
CA TRP A 11 -52.35 -55.59 72.11
C TRP A 11 -51.74 -54.19 71.96
N GLY A 12 -50.45 -54.05 72.29
CA GLY A 12 -49.68 -52.82 72.08
C GLY A 12 -49.53 -52.48 70.60
N GLU A 13 -49.26 -53.48 69.74
CA GLU A 13 -49.20 -53.28 68.28
C GLU A 13 -50.57 -52.89 67.71
N VAL A 14 -51.65 -53.56 68.10
CA VAL A 14 -53.02 -53.22 67.70
C VAL A 14 -53.40 -51.79 68.12
N CYS A 15 -53.00 -51.35 69.32
CA CYS A 15 -53.20 -49.98 69.78
C CYS A 15 -52.37 -48.96 69.02
N SER A 16 -51.13 -49.30 68.65
CA SER A 16 -50.27 -48.43 67.83
C SER A 16 -50.83 -48.23 66.41
N LEU A 17 -51.67 -49.16 65.93
CA LEU A 17 -52.43 -49.06 64.68
C LEU A 17 -53.74 -48.26 64.83
N GLY A 18 -54.01 -47.70 66.02
CA GLY A 18 -55.22 -46.90 66.31
C GLY A 18 -56.48 -47.72 66.57
N LEU A 19 -56.38 -49.04 66.73
CA LEU A 19 -57.50 -49.96 66.90
C LEU A 19 -57.77 -50.22 68.40
N THR A 20 -58.13 -49.18 69.15
CA THR A 20 -58.31 -49.24 70.62
C THR A 20 -59.69 -49.71 71.08
N GLY A 21 -60.62 -49.97 70.16
CA GLY A 21 -62.05 -50.17 70.48
C GLY A 21 -62.52 -51.61 70.74
N VAL A 22 -61.69 -52.65 70.58
CA VAL A 22 -62.15 -54.05 70.70
C VAL A 22 -61.69 -54.63 72.04
N SER A 23 -62.43 -54.31 73.12
CA SER A 23 -62.30 -55.05 74.38
C SER A 23 -62.81 -56.47 74.17
N LEU A 24 -61.91 -57.45 74.21
CA LEU A 24 -62.25 -58.87 74.14
C LEU A 24 -62.73 -59.31 75.54
N GLU A 25 -63.87 -58.81 75.99
CA GLU A 25 -64.47 -59.27 77.25
C GLU A 25 -64.92 -60.72 77.09
N SER A 26 -64.17 -61.63 77.70
CA SER A 26 -64.49 -63.05 77.78
C SER A 26 -65.24 -63.31 79.08
N GLU A 27 -66.56 -63.11 79.05
CA GLU A 27 -67.41 -63.67 80.10
C GLU A 27 -67.75 -65.12 79.72
N SER A 28 -67.14 -66.07 80.45
CA SER A 28 -67.35 -67.51 80.41
C SER A 28 -66.93 -68.26 79.12
N GLY A 29 -65.71 -68.81 79.13
CA GLY A 29 -65.33 -70.07 78.47
C GLY A 29 -65.25 -70.13 76.93
N GLY A 30 -65.72 -69.14 76.18
CA GLY A 30 -65.66 -69.17 74.71
C GLY A 30 -65.29 -67.81 74.12
N LEU A 31 -64.23 -67.77 73.31
CA LEU A 31 -63.92 -66.62 72.47
C LEU A 31 -65.04 -66.44 71.45
N SER A 32 -65.81 -65.36 71.55
CA SER A 32 -66.78 -65.01 70.52
C SER A 32 -66.05 -64.71 69.21
N ALA A 33 -66.42 -65.41 68.13
CA ALA A 33 -65.77 -65.27 66.83
C ALA A 33 -66.00 -63.88 66.19
N VAL A 34 -67.09 -63.21 66.57
CA VAL A 34 -67.55 -61.98 65.92
C VAL A 34 -66.63 -60.77 66.18
N PRO A 35 -66.22 -60.44 67.43
CA PRO A 35 -65.25 -59.37 67.69
C PRO A 35 -63.89 -59.60 67.03
N VAL A 36 -63.44 -60.85 66.97
CA VAL A 36 -62.17 -61.22 66.33
C VAL A 36 -62.24 -61.02 64.82
N LEU A 37 -63.34 -61.44 64.18
CA LEU A 37 -63.56 -61.23 62.75
C LEU A 37 -63.68 -59.74 62.39
N ASN A 38 -64.36 -58.94 63.22
CA ASN A 38 -64.46 -57.50 63.03
C ASN A 38 -63.10 -56.80 63.18
N LEU A 39 -62.29 -57.20 64.16
CA LEU A 39 -60.93 -56.67 64.33
C LEU A 39 -60.03 -57.04 63.14
N LEU A 40 -60.07 -58.30 62.69
CA LEU A 40 -59.36 -58.75 61.48
C LEU A 40 -59.79 -57.96 60.24
N TYR A 41 -61.09 -57.71 60.09
CA TYR A 41 -61.63 -56.90 59.01
C TYR A 41 -61.12 -55.46 59.06
N GLU A 42 -61.12 -54.81 60.22
CA GLU A 42 -60.57 -53.45 60.38
C GLU A 42 -59.07 -53.39 60.11
N VAL A 43 -58.29 -54.36 60.59
CA VAL A 43 -56.85 -54.48 60.28
C VAL A 43 -56.63 -54.63 58.77
N LEU A 44 -57.39 -55.51 58.11
CA LEU A 44 -57.31 -55.70 56.66
C LEU A 44 -57.70 -54.43 55.88
N GLN A 45 -58.73 -53.70 56.33
CA GLN A 45 -59.13 -52.44 55.72
C GLN A 45 -58.07 -51.35 55.90
N LEU A 46 -57.49 -51.25 57.10
CA LEU A 46 -56.39 -50.33 57.40
C LEU A 46 -55.17 -50.64 56.53
N GLN A 47 -54.77 -51.90 56.44
CA GLN A 47 -53.66 -52.34 55.60
C GLN A 47 -53.91 -52.02 54.11
N ARG A 48 -55.13 -52.27 53.60
CA ARG A 48 -55.49 -51.92 52.21
C ARG A 48 -55.49 -50.43 51.94
N ARG A 49 -55.86 -49.59 52.91
CA ARG A 49 -55.80 -48.12 52.79
C ARG A 49 -54.35 -47.63 52.82
N ALA A 50 -53.54 -48.15 53.74
CA ALA A 50 -52.12 -47.85 53.84
C ALA A 50 -51.36 -48.25 52.55
N GLN A 51 -51.65 -49.43 51.99
CA GLN A 51 -51.07 -49.88 50.72
C GLN A 51 -51.45 -48.97 49.55
N ARG A 52 -52.72 -48.51 49.48
CA ARG A 52 -53.14 -47.53 48.46
C ARG A 52 -52.41 -46.20 48.60
N ALA A 53 -52.32 -45.68 49.83
CA ALA A 53 -51.60 -44.44 50.09
C ALA A 53 -50.10 -44.54 49.77
N LEU A 54 -49.45 -45.66 50.10
CA LEU A 54 -48.06 -45.93 49.73
C LEU A 54 -47.88 -45.95 48.21
N HIS A 55 -48.76 -46.65 47.50
CA HIS A 55 -48.69 -46.69 46.04
C HIS A 55 -48.90 -45.31 45.40
N GLU A 56 -49.85 -44.51 45.93
CA GLU A 56 -50.04 -43.12 45.50
C GLU A 56 -48.77 -42.28 45.74
N LEU A 57 -48.13 -42.41 46.90
CA LEU A 57 -46.86 -41.73 47.20
C LEU A 57 -45.72 -42.17 46.28
N GLU A 58 -45.58 -43.47 46.00
CA GLU A 58 -44.58 -44.00 45.05
C GLU A 58 -44.80 -43.43 43.63
N THR A 59 -46.05 -43.38 43.16
CA THR A 59 -46.35 -42.81 41.84
C THR A 59 -46.09 -41.31 41.79
N GLN A 60 -46.36 -40.57 42.88
CA GLN A 60 -46.02 -39.15 42.99
C GLN A 60 -44.51 -38.93 43.01
N GLN A 61 -43.77 -39.79 43.72
CA GLN A 61 -42.31 -39.76 43.76
C GLN A 61 -41.70 -39.99 42.37
N LEU A 62 -42.20 -40.97 41.61
CA LEU A 62 -41.73 -41.20 40.24
C LEU A 62 -42.02 -40.02 39.31
N LYS A 63 -43.23 -39.43 39.40
CA LYS A 63 -43.59 -38.23 38.61
C LYS A 63 -42.68 -37.05 38.93
N SER A 64 -42.53 -36.72 40.20
CA SER A 64 -41.65 -35.62 40.66
C SER A 64 -40.17 -35.85 40.34
N GLY A 65 -39.71 -37.11 40.36
CA GLY A 65 -38.37 -37.49 39.89
C GLY A 65 -38.18 -37.19 38.41
N SER A 66 -39.12 -37.62 37.56
CA SER A 66 -39.11 -37.32 36.12
C SER A 66 -39.14 -35.81 35.85
N ASP A 67 -39.98 -35.05 36.56
CA ASP A 67 -40.07 -33.60 36.41
C ASP A 67 -38.76 -32.90 36.80
N LEU A 68 -38.13 -33.35 37.89
CA LEU A 68 -36.84 -32.83 38.33
C LEU A 68 -35.74 -33.11 37.30
N GLU A 69 -35.69 -34.33 36.75
CA GLU A 69 -34.74 -34.68 35.68
C GLU A 69 -34.95 -33.82 34.44
N HIS A 70 -36.20 -33.60 34.00
CA HIS A 70 -36.50 -32.72 32.87
C HIS A 70 -36.05 -31.27 33.12
N LEU A 71 -36.33 -30.75 34.31
CA LEU A 71 -35.89 -29.40 34.71
C LEU A 71 -34.36 -29.30 34.78
N GLN A 72 -33.67 -30.33 35.26
CA GLN A 72 -32.20 -30.39 35.28
C GLN A 72 -31.64 -30.37 33.86
N HIS A 73 -32.13 -31.22 32.96
CA HIS A 73 -31.70 -31.24 31.56
C HIS A 73 -31.94 -29.89 30.86
N SER A 74 -33.13 -29.29 31.07
CA SER A 74 -33.44 -27.95 30.54
C SER A 74 -32.47 -26.89 31.09
N THR A 75 -32.17 -26.95 32.38
CA THR A 75 -31.23 -26.03 33.04
C THR A 75 -29.82 -26.17 32.48
N TYR A 76 -29.33 -27.39 32.26
CA TYR A 76 -28.02 -27.62 31.62
C TYR A 76 -27.97 -27.06 30.21
N ARG A 77 -28.99 -27.35 29.38
CA ARG A 77 -29.07 -26.84 28.01
C ARG A 77 -29.04 -25.30 27.97
N LEU A 78 -29.82 -24.64 28.83
CA LEU A 78 -29.86 -23.18 28.90
C LEU A 78 -28.52 -22.60 29.39
N LYS A 79 -27.82 -23.28 30.31
CA LYS A 79 -26.48 -22.86 30.75
C LYS A 79 -25.46 -22.95 29.62
N ASP A 80 -25.47 -24.02 28.83
CA ASP A 80 -24.56 -24.18 27.71
C ASP A 80 -24.79 -23.11 26.63
N GLN A 81 -26.06 -22.79 26.33
CA GLN A 81 -26.44 -21.70 25.43
C GLN A 81 -25.98 -20.33 25.97
N LEU A 82 -26.13 -20.08 27.27
CA LEU A 82 -25.65 -18.86 27.91
C LEU A 82 -24.12 -18.73 27.81
N GLU A 83 -23.38 -19.80 28.06
CA GLU A 83 -21.93 -19.77 27.93
C GLU A 83 -21.47 -19.60 26.49
N HIS A 84 -22.18 -20.21 25.54
CA HIS A 84 -21.90 -20.07 24.12
C HIS A 84 -22.08 -18.62 23.67
N THR A 85 -23.25 -18.03 23.92
CA THR A 85 -23.53 -16.62 23.59
C THR A 85 -22.58 -15.65 24.32
N ARG A 86 -22.17 -15.96 25.56
CA ARG A 86 -21.15 -15.17 26.28
C ARG A 86 -19.79 -15.21 25.58
N ARG A 87 -19.37 -16.36 25.07
CA ARG A 87 -18.11 -16.50 24.30
C ARG A 87 -18.19 -15.72 22.98
N GLU A 88 -19.29 -15.84 22.25
CA GLU A 88 -19.52 -15.08 21.01
C GLU A 88 -19.50 -13.58 21.23
N ASN A 89 -20.21 -13.10 22.26
CA ASN A 89 -20.24 -11.69 22.63
C ASN A 89 -18.85 -11.16 23.00
N SER A 90 -18.06 -11.95 23.72
CA SER A 90 -16.66 -11.61 24.01
C SER A 90 -15.81 -11.49 22.73
N GLY A 91 -16.03 -12.37 21.75
CA GLY A 91 -15.38 -12.30 20.44
C GLY A 91 -15.78 -11.07 19.64
N LEU A 92 -17.08 -10.73 19.62
CA LEU A 92 -17.60 -9.53 18.97
C LEU A 92 -17.04 -8.25 19.60
N HIS A 93 -16.97 -8.17 20.93
CA HIS A 93 -16.39 -7.02 21.63
C HIS A 93 -14.89 -6.82 21.31
N GLU A 94 -14.12 -7.90 21.21
CA GLU A 94 -12.71 -7.80 20.79
C GLU A 94 -12.57 -7.36 19.32
N GLY A 95 -13.44 -7.86 18.43
CA GLY A 95 -13.52 -7.39 17.05
C GLY A 95 -13.86 -5.90 16.95
N GLU A 96 -14.84 -5.43 17.72
CA GLU A 96 -15.20 -4.02 17.82
C GLU A 96 -14.01 -3.17 18.30
N ARG A 97 -13.31 -3.61 19.36
CA ARG A 97 -12.11 -2.93 19.87
C ARG A 97 -11.04 -2.77 18.80
N GLN A 98 -10.78 -3.81 18.02
CA GLN A 98 -9.79 -3.78 16.93
C GLN A 98 -10.20 -2.82 15.81
N LEU A 99 -11.48 -2.80 15.43
CA LEU A 99 -12.00 -1.86 14.44
C LEU A 99 -11.92 -0.41 14.95
N GLN A 100 -12.25 -0.16 16.22
CA GLN A 100 -12.10 1.15 16.83
C GLN A 100 -10.65 1.64 16.81
N LEU A 101 -9.68 0.76 17.07
CA LEU A 101 -8.25 1.09 16.96
C LEU A 101 -7.86 1.43 15.52
N LYS A 102 -8.30 0.64 14.53
CA LYS A 102 -8.05 0.92 13.10
C LYS A 102 -8.64 2.27 12.68
N ILE A 103 -9.85 2.58 13.10
CA ILE A 103 -10.50 3.87 12.84
C ILE A 103 -9.68 5.02 13.42
N LYS A 104 -9.23 4.92 14.69
CA LYS A 104 -8.39 5.94 15.32
C LYS A 104 -7.07 6.16 14.56
N THR A 105 -6.41 5.08 14.13
CA THR A 105 -5.18 5.17 13.34
C THR A 105 -5.43 5.88 12.01
N LEU A 106 -6.48 5.50 11.27
CA LEU A 106 -6.84 6.13 10.00
C LEU A 106 -7.23 7.60 10.16
N GLN A 107 -7.92 7.95 11.25
CA GLN A 107 -8.24 9.34 11.58
C GLN A 107 -6.98 10.18 11.81
N ASN A 108 -5.96 9.62 12.48
CA ASN A 108 -4.68 10.29 12.69
C ASN A 108 -3.93 10.49 11.37
N CYS A 109 -3.88 9.48 10.50
CA CYS A 109 -3.27 9.60 9.17
C CYS A 109 -4.01 10.65 8.32
N LEU A 110 -5.34 10.64 8.32
CA LEU A 110 -6.12 11.64 7.61
C LEU A 110 -5.83 13.06 8.13
N LYS A 111 -5.64 13.22 9.44
CA LYS A 111 -5.28 14.50 10.04
C LYS A 111 -3.90 14.97 9.58
N SER A 112 -2.88 14.10 9.59
CA SER A 112 -1.54 14.46 9.12
C SER A 112 -1.54 14.83 7.64
N GLU A 113 -2.24 14.08 6.79
CA GLU A 113 -2.36 14.39 5.36
C GLU A 113 -3.04 15.75 5.12
N LYS A 114 -4.09 16.08 5.89
CA LYS A 114 -4.74 17.41 5.82
C LYS A 114 -3.77 18.53 6.19
N GLU A 115 -2.95 18.34 7.22
CA GLU A 115 -1.95 19.32 7.64
C GLU A 115 -0.87 19.50 6.56
N GLU A 116 -0.41 18.43 5.91
CA GLU A 116 0.54 18.51 4.79
C GLU A 116 -0.06 19.21 3.57
N VAL A 117 -1.29 18.87 3.19
CA VAL A 117 -2.00 19.58 2.10
C VAL A 117 -2.13 21.07 2.42
N GLN A 118 -2.44 21.44 3.66
CA GLN A 118 -2.53 22.84 4.07
C GLN A 118 -1.17 23.55 3.99
N LYS A 119 -0.08 22.90 4.41
CA LYS A 119 1.29 23.44 4.26
C LYS A 119 1.64 23.66 2.79
N LEU A 120 1.39 22.67 1.94
CA LEU A 120 1.66 22.76 0.50
C LEU A 120 0.83 23.87 -0.15
N GLN A 121 -0.44 24.01 0.22
CA GLN A 121 -1.30 25.10 -0.27
C GLN A 121 -0.75 26.48 0.11
N SER A 122 -0.22 26.63 1.33
CA SER A 122 0.45 27.86 1.77
C SER A 122 1.73 28.16 0.97
N ILE A 123 2.53 27.13 0.66
CA ILE A 123 3.72 27.25 -0.19
C ILE A 123 3.33 27.65 -1.62
N ILE A 124 2.29 27.03 -2.20
CA ILE A 124 1.81 27.38 -3.55
C ILE A 124 1.33 28.83 -3.59
N SER A 125 0.54 29.25 -2.60
CA SER A 125 0.05 30.63 -2.49
C SER A 125 1.18 31.65 -2.37
N SER A 126 2.15 31.39 -1.48
CA SER A 126 3.33 32.26 -1.33
C SER A 126 4.18 32.31 -2.60
N ARG A 127 4.39 31.19 -3.30
CA ARG A 127 5.07 31.18 -4.61
C ARG A 127 4.31 31.97 -5.66
N ALA A 128 2.98 31.83 -5.73
CA ALA A 128 2.16 32.58 -6.69
C ALA A 128 2.26 34.09 -6.47
N THR A 129 2.28 34.56 -5.21
CA THR A 129 2.48 35.98 -4.91
C THR A 129 3.90 36.46 -5.27
N GLN A 130 4.93 35.65 -5.00
CA GLN A 130 6.31 35.93 -5.38
C GLN A 130 6.47 36.05 -6.90
N TYR A 131 5.96 35.09 -7.68
CA TYR A 131 5.99 35.14 -9.14
C TYR A 131 5.25 36.35 -9.69
N ASN A 132 4.09 36.71 -9.14
CA ASN A 132 3.38 37.92 -9.56
C ASN A 132 4.21 39.19 -9.32
N HIS A 133 4.90 39.28 -8.19
CA HIS A 133 5.78 40.41 -7.91
C HIS A 133 6.96 40.48 -8.90
N ASP A 134 7.62 39.34 -9.14
CA ASP A 134 8.76 39.27 -10.06
C ASP A 134 8.36 39.55 -11.51
N THR A 135 7.22 39.03 -11.96
CA THR A 135 6.65 39.35 -13.28
C THR A 135 6.39 40.85 -13.42
N LYS A 136 5.71 41.48 -12.45
CA LYS A 136 5.49 42.94 -12.46
C LYS A 136 6.80 43.73 -12.44
N ARG A 137 7.82 43.26 -11.72
CA ARG A 137 9.15 43.89 -11.73
C ARG A 137 9.79 43.81 -13.12
N LYS A 138 9.72 42.64 -13.76
CA LYS A 138 10.26 42.42 -15.11
C LYS A 138 9.51 43.22 -16.16
N GLU A 139 8.19 43.32 -16.06
CA GLU A 139 7.37 44.19 -16.91
C GLU A 139 7.83 45.65 -16.83
N ARG A 140 8.03 46.19 -15.61
CA ARG A 140 8.53 47.56 -15.41
C ARG A 140 9.95 47.77 -15.96
N GLU A 141 10.82 46.74 -15.88
CA GLU A 141 12.16 46.80 -16.49
C GLU A 141 12.05 46.81 -18.02
N CYS A 142 11.18 45.98 -18.60
CA CYS A 142 10.89 45.95 -20.03
C CYS A 142 10.30 47.26 -20.55
N THR A 143 9.36 47.88 -19.83
CA THR A 143 8.81 49.19 -20.24
C THR A 143 9.89 50.26 -20.25
N LYS A 144 10.71 50.34 -19.20
CA LYS A 144 11.86 51.28 -19.15
C LYS A 144 12.85 51.06 -20.29
N LEU A 145 13.14 49.80 -20.64
CA LEU A 145 14.03 49.48 -21.76
C LEU A 145 13.40 49.85 -23.11
N LYS A 146 12.10 49.62 -23.28
CA LYS A 146 11.34 50.06 -24.46
C LYS A 146 11.35 51.59 -24.59
N GLU A 147 11.11 52.32 -23.52
CA GLU A 147 11.18 53.79 -23.49
C GLU A 147 12.58 54.30 -23.88
N ARG A 148 13.65 53.73 -23.30
CA ARG A 148 15.03 54.08 -23.66
C ARG A 148 15.34 53.78 -25.13
N LEU A 149 14.88 52.63 -25.65
CA LEU A 149 15.07 52.29 -27.05
C LEU A 149 14.33 53.29 -27.95
N ASN A 150 13.08 53.62 -27.63
CA ASN A 150 12.31 54.60 -28.38
C ASN A 150 12.98 55.99 -28.35
N GLN A 151 13.49 56.42 -27.18
CA GLN A 151 14.26 57.66 -27.07
C GLN A 151 15.49 57.64 -27.99
N LEU A 152 16.29 56.56 -27.96
CA LEU A 152 17.46 56.41 -28.84
C LEU A 152 17.08 56.38 -30.33
N LEU A 153 15.92 55.84 -30.68
CA LEU A 153 15.42 55.84 -32.06
C LEU A 153 14.94 57.22 -32.50
N MET A 154 14.34 58.01 -31.60
CA MET A 154 13.95 59.40 -31.87
C MET A 154 15.17 60.31 -31.97
N ASP A 155 16.11 60.23 -31.03
CA ASP A 155 17.36 61.02 -31.03
C ASP A 155 18.21 60.79 -32.29
N LYS A 156 18.11 59.60 -32.91
CA LYS A 156 18.77 59.26 -34.18
C LYS A 156 18.06 59.81 -35.43
N ARG A 157 16.78 60.15 -35.36
CA ARG A 157 16.08 60.79 -36.49
C ARG A 157 16.35 62.29 -36.57
N ASP A 158 16.58 62.94 -35.44
CA ASP A 158 16.81 64.39 -35.39
C ASP A 158 18.29 64.79 -35.61
N LYS A 159 19.22 63.83 -35.55
CA LYS A 159 20.65 64.05 -35.85
C LYS A 159 21.03 63.38 -37.17
N LYS A 160 21.16 64.19 -38.22
CA LYS A 160 21.70 63.79 -39.53
C LYS A 160 23.00 63.00 -39.33
N LEU A 161 23.04 61.79 -39.88
CA LEU A 161 24.10 60.78 -39.83
C LEU A 161 25.52 61.36 -39.78
N SER A 162 26.07 61.49 -38.57
CA SER A 162 27.51 61.54 -38.33
C SER A 162 27.85 60.38 -37.42
N ILE A 163 28.66 59.44 -37.93
CA ILE A 163 29.23 58.38 -37.10
C ILE A 163 30.32 59.03 -36.27
N GLU A 164 29.95 59.46 -35.07
CA GLU A 164 30.90 59.89 -34.05
C GLU A 164 31.00 58.78 -33.01
N ILE A 165 32.11 58.03 -33.05
CA ILE A 165 32.44 57.00 -32.06
C ILE A 165 32.89 57.70 -30.78
N SER A 166 31.94 58.32 -30.08
CA SER A 166 32.20 59.01 -28.82
C SER A 166 31.74 58.11 -27.67
N ASN A 167 32.61 57.14 -27.35
CA ASN A 167 32.81 56.50 -26.05
C ASN A 167 33.62 55.22 -26.24
N HIS A 168 34.94 55.35 -26.20
CA HIS A 168 35.80 54.25 -25.82
C HIS A 168 35.31 53.83 -24.42
N VAL A 169 34.87 52.58 -24.28
CA VAL A 169 34.47 52.02 -22.97
C VAL A 169 35.75 51.86 -22.15
N GLY A 170 36.24 52.97 -21.61
CA GLY A 170 37.23 53.02 -20.56
C GLY A 170 36.57 52.62 -19.25
N ARG A 171 36.46 51.31 -19.01
CA ARG A 171 36.42 50.82 -17.63
C ARG A 171 37.82 50.30 -17.33
N SER A 172 38.51 50.93 -16.40
CA SER A 172 39.83 50.51 -15.92
C SER A 172 39.86 49.11 -15.29
N ASP A 173 38.69 48.47 -15.11
CA ASP A 173 38.54 47.11 -14.55
C ASP A 173 37.89 46.09 -15.53
N GLY A 174 37.66 46.44 -16.81
CA GLY A 174 37.34 45.47 -17.87
C GLY A 174 36.08 44.59 -17.73
N LYS A 175 35.28 44.69 -16.67
CA LYS A 175 34.11 43.81 -16.43
C LYS A 175 32.78 44.54 -16.68
N ARG A 176 31.90 43.88 -17.44
CA ARG A 176 30.54 44.34 -17.81
C ARG A 176 29.51 43.65 -16.90
N GLY A 177 28.53 44.40 -16.38
CA GLY A 177 27.41 43.84 -15.59
C GLY A 177 26.51 42.95 -16.45
N LEU A 178 26.26 41.73 -15.98
CA LEU A 178 25.64 40.63 -16.72
C LEU A 178 24.11 40.71 -16.63
N TRP A 179 23.44 41.13 -17.72
CA TRP A 179 22.00 40.89 -17.88
C TRP A 179 21.78 39.41 -18.21
N LYS A 180 20.69 38.81 -17.70
CA LYS A 180 20.21 37.46 -18.09
C LYS A 180 19.89 37.46 -19.59
N THR A 181 20.91 37.21 -20.38
CA THR A 181 20.84 36.98 -21.83
C THR A 181 21.00 35.48 -22.03
N GLY A 182 20.65 34.92 -23.20
CA GLY A 182 20.91 33.49 -23.50
C GLY A 182 22.38 33.09 -23.29
N LYS A 183 23.32 34.05 -23.26
CA LYS A 183 24.71 33.83 -22.83
C LYS A 183 24.87 33.43 -21.37
N MET A 184 23.95 33.79 -20.46
CA MET A 184 24.00 33.46 -19.03
C MET A 184 23.38 32.11 -18.71
N GLU A 185 22.33 31.68 -19.43
CA GLU A 185 21.87 30.29 -19.39
C GLU A 185 22.92 29.37 -20.01
N ALA A 186 23.53 29.76 -21.14
CA ALA A 186 24.71 29.09 -21.68
C ALA A 186 25.93 29.13 -20.73
N ARG A 187 26.00 30.10 -19.80
CA ARG A 187 27.01 30.11 -18.72
C ARG A 187 26.67 29.12 -17.62
N HIS A 188 25.41 29.03 -17.19
CA HIS A 188 25.01 28.06 -16.16
C HIS A 188 25.09 26.62 -16.68
N GLU A 189 24.67 26.38 -17.92
CA GLU A 189 24.90 25.10 -18.61
C GLU A 189 26.40 24.86 -18.80
N GLY A 190 27.17 25.88 -19.19
CA GLY A 190 28.63 25.79 -19.29
C GLY A 190 29.34 25.55 -17.95
N GLU A 191 28.82 26.08 -16.85
CA GLU A 191 29.27 25.85 -15.47
C GLU A 191 28.92 24.43 -15.03
N MET A 192 27.74 23.93 -15.39
CA MET A 192 27.33 22.54 -15.16
C MET A 192 28.21 21.57 -15.95
N TYR A 193 28.43 21.80 -17.25
CA TYR A 193 29.34 21.00 -18.06
C TYR A 193 30.77 21.09 -17.54
N ARG A 194 31.21 22.26 -17.06
CA ARG A 194 32.53 22.42 -16.42
C ARG A 194 32.63 21.65 -15.10
N ALA A 195 31.58 21.65 -14.28
CA ALA A 195 31.54 20.87 -13.05
C ALA A 195 31.61 19.36 -13.35
N LEU A 196 30.82 18.89 -14.31
CA LEU A 196 30.85 17.50 -14.75
C LEU A 196 32.23 17.11 -15.31
N LEU A 197 32.82 17.94 -16.17
CA LEU A 197 34.17 17.72 -16.68
C LEU A 197 35.22 17.74 -15.56
N SER A 198 35.09 18.65 -14.59
CA SER A 198 35.96 18.68 -13.41
C SER A 198 35.86 17.39 -12.59
N ASP A 199 34.66 16.83 -12.42
CA ASP A 199 34.47 15.56 -11.71
C ASP A 199 35.10 14.39 -12.47
N TYR A 200 34.94 14.35 -13.81
CA TYR A 200 35.61 13.37 -14.66
C TYR A 200 37.13 13.50 -14.63
N GLU A 201 37.67 14.72 -14.74
CA GLU A 201 39.10 14.98 -14.60
C GLU A 201 39.62 14.56 -13.23
N THR A 202 38.84 14.78 -12.17
CA THR A 202 39.21 14.40 -10.80
C THR A 202 39.22 12.89 -10.63
N ARG A 203 38.24 12.19 -11.22
CA ARG A 203 38.22 10.72 -11.25
C ARG A 203 39.35 10.14 -12.11
N GLN A 204 39.64 10.75 -13.25
CA GLN A 204 40.77 10.38 -14.10
C GLN A 204 42.10 10.60 -13.40
N ARG A 205 42.29 11.72 -12.68
CA ARG A 205 43.46 11.96 -11.83
C ARG A 205 43.60 10.88 -10.75
N SER A 206 42.50 10.52 -10.06
CA SER A 206 42.51 9.44 -9.07
C SER A 206 42.94 8.09 -9.67
N LEU A 207 42.38 7.73 -10.83
CA LEU A 207 42.75 6.50 -11.54
C LEU A 207 44.21 6.52 -12.01
N MET A 208 44.72 7.65 -12.48
CA MET A 208 46.13 7.79 -12.85
C MET A 208 47.06 7.63 -11.64
N MET A 209 46.69 8.19 -10.49
CA MET A 209 47.43 8.01 -9.24
C MET A 209 47.46 6.53 -8.84
N GLU A 210 46.31 5.86 -8.81
CA GLU A 210 46.22 4.43 -8.51
C GLU A 210 47.04 3.59 -9.50
N ASN A 211 46.96 3.88 -10.79
CA ASN A 211 47.75 3.21 -11.81
C ASN A 211 49.26 3.42 -11.62
N SER A 212 49.68 4.61 -11.17
CA SER A 212 51.07 4.89 -10.85
C SER A 212 51.54 4.12 -9.61
N GLU A 213 50.69 3.97 -8.60
CA GLU A 213 50.99 3.16 -7.42
C GLU A 213 51.08 1.68 -7.78
N LEU A 214 50.16 1.16 -8.61
CA LEU A 214 50.23 -0.21 -9.12
C LEU A 214 51.51 -0.45 -9.93
N LYS A 215 51.94 0.51 -10.75
CA LYS A 215 53.22 0.43 -11.48
C LYS A 215 54.42 0.45 -10.54
N LYS A 216 54.41 1.25 -9.47
CA LYS A 216 55.47 1.24 -8.45
C LYS A 216 55.55 -0.12 -7.76
N VAL A 217 54.41 -0.70 -7.36
CA VAL A 217 54.36 -2.03 -6.75
C VAL A 217 54.87 -3.10 -7.71
N LEU A 218 54.46 -3.04 -8.98
CA LEU A 218 54.93 -3.97 -10.01
C LEU A 218 56.45 -3.86 -10.24
N GLN A 219 56.98 -2.63 -10.29
CA GLN A 219 58.41 -2.38 -10.46
C GLN A 219 59.22 -2.83 -9.24
N HIS A 220 58.70 -2.60 -8.03
CA HIS A 220 59.29 -3.08 -6.79
C HIS A 220 59.33 -4.61 -6.76
N MET A 221 58.22 -5.28 -7.12
CA MET A 221 58.19 -6.74 -7.25
C MET A 221 59.18 -7.26 -8.30
N LYS A 222 59.34 -6.54 -9.42
CA LYS A 222 60.33 -6.87 -10.45
C LYS A 222 61.77 -6.74 -9.93
N GLU A 223 62.08 -5.68 -9.18
CA GLU A 223 63.39 -5.47 -8.56
C GLU A 223 63.69 -6.56 -7.53
N ASP A 224 62.72 -6.92 -6.69
CA ASP A 224 62.84 -8.05 -5.76
C ASP A 224 63.11 -9.36 -6.50
N MET A 225 62.37 -9.64 -7.59
CA MET A 225 62.59 -10.83 -8.42
C MET A 225 63.98 -10.83 -9.06
N ILE A 226 64.45 -9.71 -9.59
CA ILE A 226 65.81 -9.58 -10.15
C ILE A 226 66.86 -9.77 -9.06
N THR A 227 66.64 -9.26 -7.86
CA THR A 227 67.56 -9.40 -6.72
C THR A 227 67.66 -10.87 -6.27
N ILE A 228 66.56 -11.61 -6.33
CA ILE A 228 66.50 -13.04 -6.01
C ILE A 228 67.13 -13.90 -7.12
N LEU A 229 66.96 -13.50 -8.39
CA LEU A 229 67.40 -14.27 -9.55
C LEU A 229 68.80 -13.90 -10.06
N SER A 230 69.35 -12.76 -9.64
CA SER A 230 70.70 -12.33 -10.01
C SER A 230 71.74 -13.17 -9.26
N PRO A 231 72.60 -13.92 -9.94
CA PRO A 231 73.64 -14.69 -9.27
C PRO A 231 74.62 -13.73 -8.62
N LYS A 232 74.75 -13.80 -7.29
CA LYS A 232 75.82 -13.10 -6.55
C LYS A 232 77.16 -13.69 -6.99
N LYS A 233 77.83 -13.01 -7.93
CA LYS A 233 79.26 -13.17 -8.17
C LYS A 233 80.00 -12.63 -6.92
N PRO A 234 80.90 -13.41 -6.31
CA PRO A 234 81.55 -13.02 -5.06
C PRO A 234 82.50 -11.84 -5.30
N CYS A 235 82.26 -10.72 -4.64
CA CYS A 235 83.28 -9.69 -4.45
C CYS A 235 84.05 -10.05 -3.19
N VAL A 236 85.23 -10.61 -3.41
CA VAL A 236 86.28 -10.79 -2.43
C VAL A 236 86.71 -9.41 -1.92
N LYS A 237 86.51 -9.17 -0.63
CA LYS A 237 87.42 -8.36 0.18
C LYS A 237 87.78 -9.20 1.39
N THR A 238 88.79 -10.03 1.20
CA THR A 238 89.64 -10.54 2.27
C THR A 238 90.62 -9.42 2.63
N GLU A 239 90.63 -9.04 3.89
CA GLU A 239 91.75 -8.38 4.58
C GLU A 239 91.78 -9.03 5.98
N PRO A 240 92.96 -9.08 6.58
CA PRO A 240 93.70 -10.29 6.92
C PRO A 240 93.38 -10.68 8.38
N ALA A 241 93.77 -11.84 8.87
CA ALA A 241 95.09 -12.02 9.46
C ALA A 241 94.89 -13.28 10.34
N ASP A 242 95.64 -14.35 10.14
CA ASP A 242 97.03 -14.49 10.60
C ASP A 242 97.01 -15.34 11.88
N ASP A 243 97.49 -16.57 11.73
CA ASP A 243 98.46 -17.19 12.64
C ASP A 243 98.77 -18.56 12.02
N SER A 244 99.93 -18.73 11.37
CA SER A 244 101.21 -19.10 12.01
C SER A 244 101.05 -20.39 12.84
N LEU A 245 101.72 -21.51 12.54
CA LEU A 245 103.15 -21.65 12.28
C LEU A 245 103.44 -23.05 11.69
N GLU A 246 104.52 -23.11 10.91
CA GLU A 246 105.11 -24.28 10.25
C GLU A 246 105.44 -25.48 11.17
N GLN A 247 105.52 -26.71 10.64
CA GLN A 247 106.77 -27.23 10.03
C GLN A 247 106.75 -28.77 9.80
N ALA A 248 106.81 -29.11 8.51
CA ALA A 248 107.65 -30.10 7.83
C ALA A 248 107.51 -31.64 8.00
N VAL A 249 107.74 -32.26 6.83
CA VAL A 249 108.26 -33.59 6.48
C VAL A 249 107.32 -34.79 6.63
N SER A 250 106.89 -35.37 5.50
CA SER A 250 107.44 -36.65 4.99
C SER A 250 106.46 -37.34 4.04
N GLU A 251 106.95 -37.58 2.82
CA GLU A 251 106.74 -38.70 1.89
C GLU A 251 105.48 -39.59 2.03
N GLY A 252 104.76 -39.75 0.92
CA GLY A 252 103.78 -40.81 0.74
C GLY A 252 102.77 -40.45 -0.34
N GLU A 253 102.86 -41.14 -1.47
CA GLU A 253 102.06 -40.93 -2.68
C GLU A 253 100.55 -41.16 -2.47
N GLU A 254 99.77 -40.52 -3.34
CA GLU A 254 98.36 -40.81 -3.67
C GLU A 254 97.25 -40.48 -2.64
N GLU A 255 97.03 -39.21 -2.35
CA GLU A 255 95.69 -38.72 -1.98
C GLU A 255 95.44 -37.32 -2.57
N ALA A 256 94.97 -37.26 -3.81
CA ALA A 256 94.57 -36.00 -4.45
C ALA A 256 93.25 -36.13 -5.23
N GLY A 257 92.36 -37.02 -4.77
CA GLY A 257 91.08 -37.30 -5.43
C GLY A 257 89.83 -36.96 -4.62
N ASP A 258 89.86 -37.06 -3.28
CA ASP A 258 88.61 -37.17 -2.51
C ASP A 258 88.20 -35.94 -1.69
N ARG A 259 89.13 -35.10 -1.20
CA ARG A 259 88.73 -33.90 -0.43
C ARG A 259 88.16 -32.76 -1.29
N SER A 260 88.60 -32.65 -2.55
CA SER A 260 87.98 -31.72 -3.50
C SER A 260 86.64 -32.25 -4.01
N ARG A 261 86.42 -33.57 -3.98
CA ARG A 261 85.17 -34.19 -4.39
C ARG A 261 84.11 -34.05 -3.31
N GLU A 262 84.42 -34.37 -2.05
CA GLU A 262 83.47 -34.20 -0.92
C GLU A 262 83.13 -32.74 -0.63
N GLY A 263 84.05 -31.78 -0.76
CA GLY A 263 83.74 -30.35 -0.58
C GLY A 263 82.88 -29.75 -1.70
N LEU A 264 83.10 -30.18 -2.95
CA LEU A 264 82.24 -29.81 -4.08
C LEU A 264 80.90 -30.56 -4.03
N GLU A 265 80.88 -31.80 -3.55
CA GLU A 265 79.69 -32.62 -3.38
C GLU A 265 78.83 -32.08 -2.23
N GLN A 266 79.41 -31.65 -1.10
CA GLN A 266 78.71 -30.93 -0.02
C GLN A 266 78.24 -29.54 -0.44
N SER A 267 79.03 -28.78 -1.21
CA SER A 267 78.60 -27.50 -1.77
C SER A 267 77.47 -27.68 -2.79
N CYS A 268 77.53 -28.73 -3.60
CA CYS A 268 76.50 -29.09 -4.57
C CYS A 268 75.25 -29.62 -3.88
N GLU A 269 75.39 -30.41 -2.81
CA GLU A 269 74.29 -30.88 -1.96
C GLU A 269 73.63 -29.71 -1.24
N GLN A 270 74.41 -28.79 -0.67
CA GLN A 270 73.88 -27.58 -0.04
C GLN A 270 73.21 -26.65 -1.05
N ALA A 271 73.78 -26.48 -2.25
CA ALA A 271 73.16 -25.71 -3.33
C ALA A 271 71.90 -26.39 -3.86
N ARG A 272 71.89 -27.72 -3.99
CA ARG A 272 70.72 -28.52 -4.35
C ARG A 272 69.65 -28.44 -3.28
N GLU A 273 70.02 -28.45 -2.01
CA GLU A 273 69.08 -28.37 -0.90
C GLU A 273 68.50 -26.97 -0.75
N GLN A 274 69.33 -25.92 -0.94
CA GLN A 274 68.85 -24.54 -1.03
C GLN A 274 67.94 -24.31 -2.24
N LEU A 275 68.28 -24.87 -3.40
CA LEU A 275 67.43 -24.83 -4.59
C LEU A 275 66.11 -25.57 -4.36
N THR A 276 66.17 -26.76 -3.75
CA THR A 276 64.98 -27.56 -3.43
C THR A 276 64.10 -26.84 -2.40
N ASN A 277 64.70 -26.20 -1.41
CA ASN A 277 63.96 -25.41 -0.41
C ASN A 277 63.38 -24.13 -1.00
N SER A 278 64.10 -23.48 -1.92
CA SER A 278 63.61 -22.33 -2.68
C SER A 278 62.44 -22.72 -3.59
N ILE A 279 62.55 -23.81 -4.34
CA ILE A 279 61.46 -24.35 -5.17
C ILE A 279 60.28 -24.75 -4.29
N ARG A 280 60.50 -25.40 -3.14
CA ARG A 280 59.42 -25.74 -2.19
C ARG A 280 58.76 -24.49 -1.60
N LEU A 281 59.50 -23.42 -1.37
CA LEU A 281 58.94 -22.17 -0.86
C LEU A 281 58.15 -21.43 -1.95
N GLN A 282 58.67 -21.38 -3.17
CA GLN A 282 57.98 -20.81 -4.32
C GLN A 282 56.75 -21.64 -4.69
N TRP A 283 56.83 -22.96 -4.61
CA TRP A 283 55.69 -23.85 -4.78
C TRP A 283 54.65 -23.63 -3.69
N ARG A 284 55.03 -23.45 -2.43
CA ARG A 284 54.08 -23.08 -1.36
C ARG A 284 53.43 -21.71 -1.59
N LYS A 285 54.20 -20.71 -2.04
CA LYS A 285 53.68 -19.39 -2.37
C LYS A 285 52.74 -19.45 -3.58
N LEU A 286 53.12 -20.15 -4.64
CA LEU A 286 52.30 -20.35 -5.82
C LEU A 286 51.05 -21.16 -5.49
N LYS A 287 51.18 -22.22 -4.69
CA LYS A 287 50.05 -23.01 -4.20
C LYS A 287 49.11 -22.13 -3.38
N SER A 288 49.63 -21.32 -2.45
CA SER A 288 48.81 -20.35 -1.71
C SER A 288 48.18 -19.30 -2.63
N HIS A 289 48.89 -18.84 -3.66
CA HIS A 289 48.36 -17.88 -4.62
C HIS A 289 47.31 -18.50 -5.54
N MET A 290 47.47 -19.77 -5.89
CA MET A 290 46.55 -20.55 -6.70
C MET A 290 45.34 -20.96 -5.88
N GLU A 291 45.51 -21.30 -4.59
CA GLU A 291 44.42 -21.47 -3.63
C GLU A 291 43.69 -20.14 -3.41
N ARG A 292 44.37 -18.99 -3.36
CA ARG A 292 43.72 -17.67 -3.32
C ARG A 292 43.03 -17.30 -4.63
N LEU A 293 43.63 -17.60 -5.78
CA LEU A 293 43.02 -17.37 -7.09
C LEU A 293 41.86 -18.33 -7.31
N ASP A 294 41.92 -19.56 -6.82
CA ASP A 294 40.82 -20.52 -6.83
C ASP A 294 39.74 -20.08 -5.84
N SER A 295 40.11 -19.52 -4.69
CA SER A 295 39.17 -18.87 -3.77
C SER A 295 38.56 -17.61 -4.39
N GLN A 296 39.32 -16.85 -5.20
CA GLN A 296 38.87 -15.61 -5.84
C GLN A 296 38.08 -15.88 -7.13
N ALA A 297 38.43 -16.91 -7.89
CA ALA A 297 37.69 -17.41 -9.04
C ALA A 297 36.46 -18.19 -8.57
N SER A 298 36.51 -18.87 -7.42
CA SER A 298 35.31 -19.32 -6.72
C SER A 298 34.51 -18.11 -6.27
N LEU A 299 35.07 -17.06 -5.68
CA LEU A 299 34.33 -15.83 -5.32
C LEU A 299 33.75 -15.08 -6.53
N VAL A 300 34.39 -15.10 -7.71
CA VAL A 300 33.91 -14.46 -8.95
C VAL A 300 32.94 -15.37 -9.70
N ALA A 301 33.16 -16.68 -9.74
CA ALA A 301 32.14 -17.64 -10.18
C ALA A 301 30.95 -17.66 -9.21
N CYS A 302 31.16 -17.38 -7.93
CA CYS A 302 30.12 -17.11 -6.94
C CYS A 302 29.53 -15.69 -7.11
N GLN A 303 30.25 -14.66 -7.51
CA GLN A 303 29.62 -13.35 -7.75
C GLN A 303 28.87 -13.27 -9.07
N GLU A 304 29.35 -13.95 -10.13
CA GLU A 304 28.76 -13.92 -11.47
C GLU A 304 27.82 -15.12 -11.73
N ARG A 305 28.09 -16.32 -11.18
CA ARG A 305 27.07 -17.39 -11.10
C ARG A 305 26.32 -17.38 -9.78
N GLU A 306 26.88 -17.18 -8.58
CA GLU A 306 26.00 -17.13 -7.38
C GLU A 306 25.15 -15.86 -7.26
N GLY A 307 25.60 -14.73 -7.80
CA GLY A 307 24.86 -13.47 -7.73
C GLY A 307 23.71 -13.33 -8.71
N ASP A 308 23.76 -14.01 -9.87
CA ASP A 308 22.71 -13.91 -10.91
C ASP A 308 22.14 -15.30 -11.28
N GLU A 309 22.96 -16.37 -11.31
CA GLU A 309 22.50 -17.75 -11.57
C GLU A 309 22.08 -18.50 -10.29
N VAL A 310 22.71 -18.29 -9.12
CA VAL A 310 22.28 -18.82 -7.81
C VAL A 310 21.34 -17.87 -7.12
N MET A 311 21.37 -16.55 -7.35
CA MET A 311 20.20 -15.73 -6.99
C MET A 311 19.01 -16.16 -7.85
N SER A 312 19.13 -16.32 -9.18
CA SER A 312 18.01 -16.83 -9.98
C SER A 312 17.62 -18.28 -9.62
N ARG A 313 18.57 -19.17 -9.34
CA ARG A 313 18.27 -20.57 -8.96
C ARG A 313 17.74 -20.68 -7.53
N LYS A 314 18.29 -19.95 -6.58
CA LYS A 314 17.79 -19.87 -5.19
C LYS A 314 16.45 -19.17 -5.15
N GLU A 315 16.24 -18.10 -5.92
CA GLU A 315 14.93 -17.46 -6.08
C GLU A 315 13.92 -18.41 -6.71
N ARG A 316 14.30 -19.19 -7.74
CA ARG A 316 13.45 -20.26 -8.32
C ARG A 316 13.20 -21.41 -7.34
N GLU A 317 14.20 -21.82 -6.55
CA GLU A 317 14.06 -22.87 -5.54
C GLU A 317 13.20 -22.39 -4.36
N GLU A 318 13.36 -21.14 -3.93
CA GLU A 318 12.52 -20.46 -2.94
C GLU A 318 11.11 -20.23 -3.48
N GLU A 319 10.95 -19.86 -4.74
CA GLU A 319 9.64 -19.73 -5.40
C GLU A 319 8.96 -21.10 -5.54
N MET A 320 9.72 -22.15 -5.86
CA MET A 320 9.22 -23.52 -5.89
C MET A 320 8.84 -24.01 -4.48
N GLN A 321 9.60 -23.64 -3.45
CA GLN A 321 9.26 -23.93 -2.06
C GLN A 321 8.03 -23.14 -1.61
N ARG A 322 7.93 -21.85 -1.97
CA ARG A 322 6.73 -21.02 -1.75
C ARG A 322 5.51 -21.63 -2.42
N MET A 323 5.59 -21.98 -3.70
CA MET A 323 4.51 -22.66 -4.41
C MET A 323 4.16 -24.02 -3.81
N ARG A 324 5.14 -24.79 -3.30
CA ARG A 324 4.85 -26.04 -2.58
C ARG A 324 4.11 -25.80 -1.27
N LEU A 325 4.50 -24.78 -0.52
CA LEU A 325 3.81 -24.39 0.71
C LEU A 325 2.40 -23.86 0.41
N GLU A 326 2.24 -23.04 -0.62
CA GLU A 326 0.94 -22.56 -1.08
C GLU A 326 0.07 -23.72 -1.58
N LEU A 327 0.61 -24.65 -2.36
CA LEU A 327 -0.12 -25.85 -2.78
C LEU A 327 -0.50 -26.73 -1.59
N GLN A 328 0.36 -26.84 -0.58
CA GLN A 328 0.07 -27.58 0.65
C GLN A 328 -1.04 -26.89 1.44
N GLN A 329 -0.99 -25.57 1.59
CA GLN A 329 -2.06 -24.77 2.21
C GLN A 329 -3.36 -24.87 1.42
N CYS A 330 -3.31 -24.82 0.08
CA CYS A 330 -4.49 -25.03 -0.77
C CYS A 330 -5.06 -26.43 -0.59
N LYS A 331 -4.22 -27.46 -0.48
CA LYS A 331 -4.68 -28.83 -0.20
C LYS A 331 -5.32 -28.96 1.17
N GLU A 332 -4.73 -28.36 2.19
CA GLU A 332 -5.28 -28.34 3.55
C GLU A 332 -6.59 -27.56 3.60
N PHE A 333 -6.68 -26.44 2.87
CA PHE A 333 -7.90 -25.65 2.74
C PHE A 333 -8.99 -26.43 2.01
N ILE A 334 -8.66 -27.09 0.90
CA ILE A 334 -9.60 -27.96 0.18
C ILE A 334 -10.05 -29.12 1.07
N HIS A 335 -9.14 -29.73 1.82
CA HIS A 335 -9.48 -30.81 2.75
C HIS A 335 -10.40 -30.33 3.88
N MET A 336 -10.12 -29.17 4.47
CA MET A 336 -10.97 -28.55 5.48
C MET A 336 -12.32 -28.15 4.90
N GLN A 337 -12.37 -27.58 3.69
CA GLN A 337 -13.62 -27.29 2.98
C GLN A 337 -14.44 -28.55 2.72
N GLN A 338 -13.80 -29.64 2.29
CA GLN A 338 -14.46 -30.93 2.10
C GLN A 338 -14.97 -31.49 3.42
N GLN A 339 -14.20 -31.39 4.50
CA GLN A 339 -14.60 -31.82 5.83
C GLN A 339 -15.78 -31.00 6.35
N LEU A 340 -15.76 -29.67 6.20
CA LEU A 340 -16.86 -28.79 6.57
C LEU A 340 -18.11 -29.08 5.74
N LEU A 341 -17.98 -29.26 4.43
CA LEU A 341 -19.09 -29.63 3.56
C LEU A 341 -19.69 -30.98 3.96
N GLN A 342 -18.84 -31.96 4.27
CA GLN A 342 -19.28 -33.27 4.72
C GLN A 342 -19.95 -33.20 6.10
N GLN A 343 -19.45 -32.36 7.00
CA GLN A 343 -20.05 -32.09 8.31
C GLN A 343 -21.40 -31.36 8.20
N GLN A 344 -21.55 -30.43 7.25
CA GLN A 344 -22.82 -29.76 6.92
C GLN A 344 -23.85 -30.72 6.34
N LEU A 345 -23.41 -31.73 5.58
CA LEU A 345 -24.30 -32.75 5.00
C LEU A 345 -24.60 -33.91 5.98
N SER A 346 -23.73 -34.17 6.95
CA SER A 346 -23.89 -35.26 7.94
C SER A 346 -24.49 -34.81 9.28
N SER A 347 -24.45 -33.51 9.58
CA SER A 347 -25.09 -32.95 10.78
C SER A 347 -26.53 -32.58 10.44
N PRO A 348 -27.55 -33.01 11.20
CA PRO A 348 -28.85 -32.39 11.13
C PRO A 348 -28.68 -30.97 11.65
N CYS A 349 -28.42 -30.02 10.75
CA CYS A 349 -28.32 -28.61 11.11
C CYS A 349 -29.73 -28.17 11.55
N ASP A 350 -29.87 -27.71 12.79
CA ASP A 350 -31.13 -27.16 13.29
C ASP A 350 -31.61 -26.06 12.31
N GLU A 351 -32.71 -26.31 11.60
CA GLU A 351 -33.31 -25.42 10.59
C GLU A 351 -33.44 -23.97 11.09
N GLU A 352 -33.59 -23.79 12.39
CA GLU A 352 -33.70 -22.52 13.08
C GLU A 352 -32.43 -21.66 12.97
N THR A 353 -31.24 -22.28 13.01
CA THR A 353 -29.95 -21.57 12.88
C THR A 353 -29.70 -21.15 11.43
N ALA A 354 -30.09 -22.01 10.47
CA ALA A 354 -30.02 -21.70 9.05
C ALA A 354 -31.03 -20.60 8.64
N ALA A 355 -32.21 -20.58 9.26
CA ALA A 355 -33.19 -19.51 9.08
C ALA A 355 -32.68 -18.16 9.60
N LEU A 356 -32.04 -18.16 10.79
CA LEU A 356 -31.53 -16.94 11.42
C LEU A 356 -30.37 -16.31 10.63
N LEU A 357 -29.47 -17.13 10.07
CA LEU A 357 -28.41 -16.67 9.17
C LEU A 357 -28.94 -16.12 7.84
N ASN A 358 -29.97 -16.74 7.28
CA ASN A 358 -30.66 -16.20 6.08
C ASN A 358 -31.37 -14.88 6.39
N ASP A 359 -32.01 -14.76 7.54
CA ASP A 359 -32.63 -13.52 7.99
C ASP A 359 -31.59 -12.41 8.16
N CYS A 360 -30.41 -12.71 8.71
CA CYS A 360 -29.32 -11.73 8.79
C CYS A 360 -28.83 -11.27 7.41
N TYR A 361 -28.62 -12.20 6.46
CA TYR A 361 -28.16 -11.87 5.11
C TYR A 361 -29.20 -11.04 4.34
N THR A 362 -30.47 -11.41 4.43
CA THR A 362 -31.55 -10.66 3.79
C THR A 362 -31.75 -9.27 4.40
N LEU A 363 -31.45 -9.10 5.69
CA LEU A 363 -31.50 -7.81 6.37
C LEU A 363 -30.35 -6.89 5.94
N GLU A 364 -29.14 -7.41 5.82
CA GLU A 364 -27.97 -6.68 5.28
C GLU A 364 -28.23 -6.21 3.84
N GLU A 365 -28.71 -7.11 2.97
CA GLU A 365 -29.07 -6.79 1.58
C GLU A 365 -30.16 -5.71 1.52
N LYS A 366 -31.14 -5.75 2.43
CA LYS A 366 -32.21 -4.74 2.55
C LYS A 366 -31.68 -3.39 3.02
N GLU A 367 -30.69 -3.35 3.91
CA GLU A 367 -30.05 -2.11 4.34
C GLU A 367 -29.19 -1.50 3.23
N ARG A 368 -28.42 -2.32 2.52
CA ARG A 368 -27.67 -1.88 1.33
C ARG A 368 -28.60 -1.28 0.28
N LEU A 369 -29.73 -1.92 -0.01
CA LEU A 369 -30.69 -1.42 -0.99
C LEU A 369 -31.33 -0.09 -0.55
N LYS A 370 -31.57 0.11 0.76
CA LYS A 370 -32.02 1.39 1.31
C LYS A 370 -30.96 2.48 1.13
N GLU A 371 -29.68 2.16 1.27
CA GLU A 371 -28.57 3.09 1.03
C GLU A 371 -28.46 3.51 -0.43
N GLU A 372 -28.49 2.55 -1.35
CA GLU A 372 -28.51 2.81 -2.79
C GLU A 372 -29.72 3.65 -3.19
N TRP A 373 -30.90 3.34 -2.62
CA TRP A 373 -32.11 4.12 -2.86
C TRP A 373 -31.99 5.56 -2.34
N ARG A 374 -31.39 5.77 -1.15
CA ARG A 374 -31.10 7.11 -0.63
C ARG A 374 -30.17 7.88 -1.57
N LEU A 375 -29.10 7.24 -2.06
CA LEU A 375 -28.14 7.86 -2.97
C LEU A 375 -28.80 8.24 -4.30
N PHE A 376 -29.60 7.34 -4.86
CA PHE A 376 -30.37 7.59 -6.08
C PHE A 376 -31.33 8.78 -5.92
N ASN A 377 -32.02 8.87 -4.78
CA ASN A 377 -32.96 9.95 -4.53
C ASN A 377 -32.24 11.30 -4.36
N GLU A 378 -31.05 11.30 -3.74
CA GLU A 378 -30.22 12.50 -3.65
C GLU A 378 -29.70 12.95 -5.03
N GLN A 379 -29.29 11.99 -5.89
CA GLN A 379 -28.93 12.30 -7.28
C GLN A 379 -30.12 12.90 -8.06
N LYS A 380 -31.32 12.33 -7.92
CA LYS A 380 -32.53 12.89 -8.53
C LYS A 380 -32.78 14.33 -8.07
N ARG A 381 -32.61 14.61 -6.78
CA ARG A 381 -32.72 15.96 -6.20
C ARG A 381 -31.65 16.91 -6.75
N ASN A 382 -30.42 16.43 -6.96
CA ASN A 382 -29.34 17.19 -7.60
C ASN A 382 -29.72 17.57 -9.04
N PHE A 383 -30.16 16.61 -9.85
CA PHE A 383 -30.58 16.87 -11.23
C PHE A 383 -31.75 17.85 -11.32
N GLU A 384 -32.72 17.76 -10.41
CA GLU A 384 -33.82 18.73 -10.36
C GLU A 384 -33.35 20.14 -10.01
N ARG A 385 -32.37 20.28 -9.10
CA ARG A 385 -31.72 21.57 -8.80
C ARG A 385 -30.95 22.11 -9.98
N GLU A 386 -30.11 21.30 -10.61
CA GLU A 386 -29.37 21.70 -11.81
C GLU A 386 -30.31 22.14 -12.92
N ARG A 387 -31.38 21.38 -13.18
CA ARG A 387 -32.41 21.72 -14.17
C ARG A 387 -33.06 23.07 -13.87
N LYS A 388 -33.37 23.37 -12.61
CA LYS A 388 -33.88 24.70 -12.20
C LYS A 388 -32.84 25.79 -12.46
N ASN A 389 -31.58 25.57 -12.08
CA ASN A 389 -30.50 26.54 -12.27
C ASN A 389 -30.26 26.83 -13.76
N PHE A 390 -30.25 25.81 -14.62
CA PHE A 390 -30.13 25.98 -16.07
C PHE A 390 -31.32 26.74 -16.65
N THR A 391 -32.53 26.47 -16.17
CA THR A 391 -33.74 27.17 -16.62
C THR A 391 -33.68 28.65 -16.22
N GLU A 392 -33.27 28.94 -14.99
CA GLU A 392 -33.10 30.33 -14.51
C GLU A 392 -31.99 31.08 -15.27
N ALA A 393 -30.86 30.42 -15.52
CA ALA A 393 -29.76 31.00 -16.31
C ALA A 393 -30.21 31.31 -17.75
N ALA A 394 -30.99 30.43 -18.38
CA ALA A 394 -31.55 30.67 -19.71
C ALA A 394 -32.52 31.85 -19.72
N ILE A 395 -33.39 31.97 -18.70
CA ILE A 395 -34.28 33.13 -18.54
C ILE A 395 -33.48 34.42 -18.35
N ARG A 396 -32.44 34.39 -17.52
CA ARG A 396 -31.57 35.56 -17.27
C ARG A 396 -30.86 36.02 -18.54
N LEU A 397 -30.26 35.10 -19.29
CA LEU A 397 -29.66 35.38 -20.59
C LEU A 397 -30.68 35.92 -21.60
N GLY A 398 -31.94 35.45 -21.54
CA GLY A 398 -33.04 36.00 -22.32
C GLY A 398 -33.31 37.47 -22.02
N HIS A 399 -33.35 37.84 -20.73
CA HIS A 399 -33.50 39.24 -20.33
C HIS A 399 -32.31 40.10 -20.76
N GLU A 400 -31.07 39.64 -20.53
CA GLU A 400 -29.85 40.36 -20.93
C GLU A 400 -29.78 40.61 -22.45
N ARG A 401 -30.18 39.61 -23.24
CA ARG A 401 -30.28 39.75 -24.70
C ARG A 401 -31.32 40.81 -25.08
N LYS A 402 -32.48 40.78 -24.45
CA LYS A 402 -33.55 41.74 -24.69
C LYS A 402 -33.10 43.17 -24.36
N THR A 403 -32.47 43.38 -23.20
CA THR A 403 -31.93 44.70 -22.81
C THR A 403 -30.86 45.17 -23.79
N PHE A 404 -30.00 44.27 -24.26
CA PHE A 404 -28.97 44.62 -25.25
C PHE A 404 -29.58 45.01 -26.61
N GLU A 405 -30.64 44.32 -27.06
CA GLU A 405 -31.37 44.68 -28.27
C GLU A 405 -32.10 46.01 -28.13
N GLU A 406 -32.70 46.29 -26.96
CA GLU A 406 -33.31 47.57 -26.62
C GLU A 406 -32.28 48.71 -26.63
N ASP A 407 -31.11 48.51 -25.99
CA ASP A 407 -30.01 49.48 -25.99
C ASP A 407 -29.48 49.74 -27.41
N ARG A 408 -29.35 48.69 -28.23
CA ARG A 408 -28.97 48.82 -29.64
C ARG A 408 -30.00 49.62 -30.43
N ALA A 409 -31.30 49.37 -30.21
CA ALA A 409 -32.37 50.10 -30.85
C ALA A 409 -32.41 51.58 -30.41
N ALA A 410 -32.21 51.85 -29.12
CA ALA A 410 -32.11 53.20 -28.57
C ALA A 410 -30.90 53.94 -29.13
N TRP A 411 -29.74 53.27 -29.21
CA TRP A 411 -28.53 53.81 -29.82
C TRP A 411 -28.76 54.17 -31.29
N LEU A 412 -29.34 53.25 -32.09
CA LEU A 412 -29.68 53.52 -33.49
C LEU A 412 -30.68 54.67 -33.64
N LYS A 413 -31.69 54.75 -32.76
CA LYS A 413 -32.64 55.86 -32.72
C LYS A 413 -31.93 57.19 -32.44
N THR A 414 -31.02 57.24 -31.48
CA THR A 414 -30.22 58.42 -31.17
C THR A 414 -29.30 58.80 -32.33
N GLN A 415 -28.64 57.83 -32.97
CA GLN A 415 -27.83 58.08 -34.16
C GLN A 415 -28.69 58.67 -35.28
N PHE A 416 -29.87 58.12 -35.56
CA PHE A 416 -30.78 58.62 -36.58
C PHE A 416 -31.27 60.04 -36.29
N LEU A 417 -31.70 60.31 -35.05
CA LEU A 417 -32.15 61.64 -34.60
C LEU A 417 -31.01 62.68 -34.66
N ASN A 418 -29.78 62.29 -34.32
CA ASN A 418 -28.62 63.19 -34.41
C ASN A 418 -28.18 63.46 -35.86
N MET A 419 -28.48 62.57 -36.79
CA MET A 419 -28.19 62.72 -38.22
C MET A 419 -29.29 63.45 -39.00
N THR A 420 -30.43 63.79 -38.37
CA THR A 420 -31.53 64.48 -39.04
C THR A 420 -31.28 66.01 -39.02
N PRO A 421 -31.08 66.69 -40.17
CA PRO A 421 -30.62 68.07 -40.23
C PRO A 421 -31.78 69.09 -40.16
N PHE A 422 -32.72 68.91 -39.23
CA PHE A 422 -33.83 69.85 -39.02
C PHE A 422 -33.92 70.29 -37.56
N VAL A 423 -32.85 70.91 -37.06
CA VAL A 423 -32.95 71.87 -35.96
C VAL A 423 -32.11 73.08 -36.33
N ASP A 424 -32.77 74.16 -36.72
CA ASP A 424 -32.17 75.48 -36.95
C ASP A 424 -31.32 75.89 -35.74
N ARG A 425 -30.00 75.79 -35.87
CA ARG A 425 -29.05 76.49 -35.01
C ARG A 425 -28.27 77.47 -35.86
N LYS A 426 -28.64 78.75 -35.71
CA LYS A 426 -27.96 79.92 -36.26
C LYS A 426 -26.46 79.89 -35.91
N ARG A 427 -25.64 80.14 -36.94
CA ARG A 427 -24.17 80.31 -36.94
C ARG A 427 -23.74 81.50 -36.04
N PRO A 428 -22.48 81.57 -35.54
CA PRO A 428 -21.34 82.09 -36.33
C PRO A 428 -20.03 81.26 -36.14
N ALA A 429 -19.42 80.74 -37.21
CA ALA A 429 -18.27 81.31 -37.94
C ALA A 429 -17.00 81.50 -37.08
N LEU A 430 -16.00 80.62 -37.27
CA LEU A 430 -14.57 80.93 -37.48
C LEU A 430 -13.68 79.66 -37.43
N SER A 431 -12.60 79.70 -38.22
CA SER A 431 -11.41 78.81 -38.30
C SER A 431 -11.53 77.37 -38.86
N GLU A 432 -11.22 77.28 -40.16
CA GLU A 432 -10.38 76.25 -40.83
C GLU A 432 -8.95 76.16 -40.22
N PRO A 433 -7.98 75.29 -40.67
CA PRO A 433 -8.03 74.12 -41.57
C PRO A 433 -7.10 72.93 -41.17
N HIS A 434 -7.01 71.92 -42.06
CA HIS A 434 -5.95 70.89 -42.23
C HIS A 434 -6.02 69.61 -41.38
N SER A 435 -5.72 68.40 -41.87
CA SER A 435 -5.71 67.75 -43.18
C SER A 435 -5.22 66.31 -42.93
N ALA A 436 -5.65 65.38 -43.79
CA ALA A 436 -5.01 64.09 -44.10
C ALA A 436 -4.90 63.01 -42.99
N LEU A 437 -5.54 61.86 -43.20
CA LEU A 437 -4.89 60.75 -43.90
C LEU A 437 -5.87 59.57 -44.10
N SER A 438 -5.70 58.95 -45.26
CA SER A 438 -6.37 57.78 -45.79
C SER A 438 -5.99 56.51 -45.01
N VAL A 439 -6.95 55.62 -44.75
CA VAL A 439 -6.70 54.18 -44.55
C VAL A 439 -7.81 53.41 -45.26
N GLY A 440 -7.37 52.39 -46.00
CA GLY A 440 -8.11 51.68 -47.02
C GLY A 440 -9.35 50.93 -46.53
N GLU A 441 -10.26 50.82 -47.47
CA GLU A 441 -11.31 49.83 -47.57
C GLU A 441 -10.80 48.41 -47.21
N PRO A 442 -11.42 47.70 -46.26
CA PRO A 442 -11.30 46.26 -46.19
C PRO A 442 -12.49 45.63 -46.92
N ALA A 443 -12.17 44.73 -47.85
CA ALA A 443 -13.09 43.79 -48.46
C ALA A 443 -13.93 43.04 -47.41
N PRO A 444 -15.15 42.57 -47.75
CA PRO A 444 -16.06 41.97 -46.79
C PRO A 444 -15.50 40.65 -46.28
N LEU A 445 -15.02 40.64 -45.04
CA LEU A 445 -14.72 39.39 -44.33
C LEU A 445 -16.05 38.67 -44.10
N LYS A 446 -16.28 37.61 -44.87
CA LYS A 446 -17.29 36.60 -44.54
C LYS A 446 -16.97 36.07 -43.14
N MET A 447 -17.87 36.34 -42.20
CA MET A 447 -17.85 35.69 -40.89
C MET A 447 -17.90 34.17 -41.11
N PRO A 448 -16.99 33.39 -40.52
CA PRO A 448 -17.04 31.94 -40.63
C PRO A 448 -18.35 31.44 -40.03
N SER A 449 -18.98 30.46 -40.69
CA SER A 449 -20.18 29.81 -40.17
C SER A 449 -19.86 29.17 -38.83
N THR A 450 -20.83 29.07 -37.93
CA THR A 450 -20.68 28.45 -36.62
C THR A 450 -20.03 27.06 -36.72
N ALA A 451 -20.30 26.32 -37.79
CA ALA A 451 -19.70 25.01 -38.09
C ALA A 451 -18.17 25.07 -38.32
N ASP A 452 -17.64 26.13 -38.92
CA ASP A 452 -16.21 26.31 -39.20
C ASP A 452 -15.44 26.68 -37.93
N LEU A 453 -16.07 27.44 -37.02
CA LEU A 453 -15.52 27.73 -35.69
C LEU A 453 -15.40 26.46 -34.84
N TYR A 454 -16.39 25.58 -34.86
CA TYR A 454 -16.33 24.29 -34.13
C TYR A 454 -15.26 23.34 -34.69
N ARG A 455 -14.99 23.39 -36.00
CA ARG A 455 -13.96 22.57 -36.64
C ARG A 455 -12.55 23.09 -36.36
N THR A 456 -12.37 24.41 -36.33
CA THR A 456 -11.08 25.08 -36.05
C THR A 456 -10.68 24.97 -34.57
N LEU A 457 -11.66 24.88 -33.67
CA LEU A 457 -11.44 24.71 -32.22
C LEU A 457 -11.36 23.24 -31.77
N HIS A 458 -11.38 22.27 -32.70
CA HIS A 458 -11.37 20.82 -32.39
C HIS A 458 -12.47 20.36 -31.40
N LEU A 459 -13.66 20.98 -31.48
CA LEU A 459 -14.80 20.65 -30.61
C LEU A 459 -15.78 19.63 -31.22
N ILE A 460 -15.55 19.20 -32.46
CA ILE A 460 -16.27 18.09 -33.09
C ILE A 460 -15.36 16.85 -33.03
N PRO A 461 -15.76 15.75 -32.36
CA PRO A 461 -15.00 14.51 -32.39
C PRO A 461 -14.97 13.95 -33.81
N ASP A 462 -13.79 13.58 -34.32
CA ASP A 462 -13.68 12.79 -35.54
C ASP A 462 -14.52 11.52 -35.41
N SER A 463 -15.38 11.26 -36.40
CA SER A 463 -16.31 10.12 -36.46
C SER A 463 -15.63 8.75 -36.53
N ARG A 464 -14.32 8.68 -36.30
CA ARG A 464 -13.52 7.46 -36.27
C ARG A 464 -13.14 6.99 -34.87
N TYR A 465 -13.50 7.71 -33.81
CA TYR A 465 -13.39 7.23 -32.44
C TYR A 465 -14.68 7.50 -31.67
N VAL A 466 -15.58 6.51 -31.64
CA VAL A 466 -16.73 6.48 -30.74
C VAL A 466 -16.24 5.97 -29.38
N PRO A 467 -16.36 6.71 -28.27
CA PRO A 467 -16.08 6.19 -26.95
C PRO A 467 -17.07 5.06 -26.60
N GLN A 468 -16.56 3.96 -26.08
CA GLN A 468 -17.32 2.75 -25.65
C GLN A 468 -18.49 3.04 -24.67
N ILE A 469 -18.61 4.28 -24.16
CA ILE A 469 -19.68 4.75 -23.28
C ILE A 469 -21.02 4.89 -24.03
N ILE A 470 -21.02 5.28 -25.31
CA ILE A 470 -22.26 5.42 -26.09
C ILE A 470 -22.84 4.06 -26.49
N GLN A 471 -21.98 3.06 -26.73
CA GLN A 471 -22.44 1.68 -26.92
C GLN A 471 -22.97 1.08 -25.62
N LYS A 472 -22.38 1.39 -24.44
CA LYS A 472 -22.96 0.97 -23.15
C LYS A 472 -24.31 1.63 -22.86
N TRP A 473 -24.52 2.89 -23.24
CA TRP A 473 -25.83 3.55 -23.07
C TRP A 473 -26.90 2.98 -24.00
N LYS A 474 -26.58 2.67 -25.27
CA LYS A 474 -27.51 1.95 -26.15
C LYS A 474 -27.79 0.53 -25.66
N PHE A 475 -26.78 -0.20 -25.20
CA PHE A 475 -26.94 -1.55 -24.67
C PHE A 475 -27.74 -1.57 -23.36
N CYS A 476 -27.54 -0.61 -22.44
CA CYS A 476 -28.36 -0.49 -21.22
C CYS A 476 -29.81 -0.08 -21.51
N HIS A 477 -30.04 0.79 -22.51
CA HIS A 477 -31.40 1.22 -22.88
C HIS A 477 -32.16 0.13 -23.66
N GLU A 478 -31.47 -0.67 -24.48
CA GLU A 478 -32.07 -1.85 -25.13
C GLU A 478 -32.31 -2.97 -24.11
N PHE A 479 -31.37 -3.24 -23.19
CA PHE A 479 -31.51 -4.29 -22.18
C PHE A 479 -32.67 -4.00 -21.21
N THR A 480 -32.87 -2.75 -20.80
CA THR A 480 -34.00 -2.34 -19.93
C THR A 480 -35.36 -2.38 -20.63
N LEU A 481 -35.41 -2.21 -21.96
CA LEU A 481 -36.66 -2.37 -22.72
C LEU A 481 -37.00 -3.84 -22.99
N THR A 482 -36.01 -4.71 -23.20
CA THR A 482 -36.24 -6.16 -23.38
C THR A 482 -36.46 -6.93 -22.09
N SER A 483 -35.91 -6.49 -20.94
CA SER A 483 -36.07 -7.19 -19.66
C SER A 483 -37.39 -6.88 -18.92
N PHE A 484 -38.10 -5.80 -19.32
CA PHE A 484 -39.37 -5.38 -18.70
C PHE A 484 -40.63 -5.84 -19.45
N GLN A 485 -40.49 -6.50 -20.60
CA GLN A 485 -41.63 -7.06 -21.34
C GLN A 485 -42.46 -8.12 -20.57
N PRO A 486 -41.90 -8.95 -19.66
CA PRO A 486 -42.73 -9.88 -18.89
C PRO A 486 -43.56 -9.18 -17.80
N PHE A 487 -43.05 -8.07 -17.23
CA PHE A 487 -43.71 -7.38 -16.13
C PHE A 487 -44.89 -6.51 -16.57
N THR A 488 -44.87 -5.98 -17.79
CA THR A 488 -46.00 -5.20 -18.33
C THR A 488 -47.19 -6.09 -18.71
N GLN A 489 -46.98 -7.34 -19.12
CA GLN A 489 -48.06 -8.30 -19.35
C GLN A 489 -48.69 -8.82 -18.04
N VAL A 490 -47.88 -9.01 -16.99
CA VAL A 490 -48.39 -9.46 -15.68
C VAL A 490 -49.24 -8.38 -14.99
N ILE A 491 -48.86 -7.10 -15.09
CA ILE A 491 -49.67 -6.00 -14.54
C ILE A 491 -50.98 -5.81 -15.33
N TYR A 492 -50.96 -6.00 -16.66
CA TYR A 492 -52.18 -5.91 -17.47
C TYR A 492 -53.18 -7.05 -17.21
N LEU A 493 -52.71 -8.23 -16.81
CA LEU A 493 -53.55 -9.38 -16.44
C LEU A 493 -54.10 -9.33 -15.00
N ILE A 494 -53.45 -8.58 -14.10
CA ILE A 494 -53.93 -8.42 -12.71
C ILE A 494 -54.97 -7.29 -12.59
N THR A 495 -55.08 -6.41 -13.60
CA THR A 495 -55.99 -5.24 -13.59
C THR A 495 -57.29 -5.47 -14.39
N ARG A 496 -57.61 -6.72 -14.73
CA ARG A 496 -58.85 -7.14 -15.40
C ARG A 496 -59.41 -8.35 -14.70
#